data_AF-A0A6M0SDI0-F1
#
_entry.id   AF-A0A6M0SDI0-F1
#
_cell.length_a   1.000
_cell.length_b   1.000
_cell.length_c   1.000
_cell.angle_alpha   90.00
_cell.angle_beta   90.00
_cell.angle_gamma   90.00
#
_symmetry.space_group_name_H-M   'P 1'
#
loop_
_entity.id
_entity.type
_entity.pdbx_description
1 polymer ?
#
loop_
_entity_poly.entity_id
_entity_poly.type
_entity_poly.pdbx_seq_one_letter_code
_entity_poly.pdbx_strand_id
1 'polypeptide(L)'
;MDNTLKLVQKIYQLNPYEDISFSYRPRHRQNSKSPVDRWGDVYLGILGRKISGKKTTLKNKNGKFYSYYYGNLAFCIDPEGCISTQFFGCNFDVTQNLDFYRDLKSVFSNDFRDLQSILMMNHLSCNSYFQLIDFCDWFDEDNSLSRSKNGELNVGFFSDLYYFPLDFNRGLKRLKLAFVALYPIFNSVRLLQQGESCHEVSLRMSEMLSKYRVWCNEGGYHNEFYEKVDSGKNSETLEVGNLLELDSYTFTRAGLWWDVLARDNWTCCSCGRSTKLHGITLHVDHILPRSKGGTDHIDNLQALCSKCNIGKSNKDSTNLRLDHCS
;
A
#
# COMPACT_ATOMS: atom_id res chain seq x y z
N MET A 1 0.00 0.55 -7.59
CA MET A 1 1.37 1.11 -7.70
C MET A 1 1.57 1.79 -9.06
N ASP A 2 1.46 1.09 -10.18
CA ASP A 2 1.71 1.69 -11.51
C ASP A 2 0.84 2.93 -11.81
N ASN A 3 -0.47 2.83 -11.58
CA ASN A 3 -1.39 3.98 -11.70
C ASN A 3 -1.04 5.15 -10.76
N THR A 4 -0.38 4.88 -9.63
CA THR A 4 0.08 5.93 -8.71
C THR A 4 1.33 6.61 -9.24
N LEU A 5 2.28 5.85 -9.78
CA LEU A 5 3.50 6.40 -10.39
C LEU A 5 3.18 7.18 -11.68
N LYS A 6 2.22 6.73 -12.50
CA LYS A 6 1.71 7.54 -13.62
C LYS A 6 1.18 8.90 -13.17
N LEU A 7 0.50 8.95 -12.02
CA LEU A 7 0.02 10.21 -11.45
C LEU A 7 1.18 11.08 -10.94
N VAL A 8 2.19 10.49 -10.31
CA VAL A 8 3.45 11.18 -9.96
C VAL A 8 4.11 11.78 -11.21
N GLN A 9 4.26 10.99 -12.28
CA GLN A 9 4.82 11.44 -13.55
C GLN A 9 4.03 12.61 -14.14
N LYS A 10 2.70 12.52 -14.14
CA LYS A 10 1.80 13.55 -14.64
C LYS A 10 1.94 14.86 -13.86
N ILE A 11 1.93 14.80 -12.53
CA ILE A 11 1.95 16.00 -11.67
C ILE A 11 3.33 16.64 -11.69
N TYR A 12 4.39 15.87 -11.46
CA TYR A 12 5.72 16.42 -11.29
C TYR A 12 6.49 16.57 -12.61
N GLN A 13 5.96 16.03 -13.70
CA GLN A 13 6.57 16.07 -15.04
C GLN A 13 8.00 15.51 -15.03
N LEU A 14 8.20 14.42 -14.29
CA LEU A 14 9.46 13.69 -14.18
C LEU A 14 9.22 12.21 -14.42
N ASN A 15 10.28 11.44 -14.67
CA ASN A 15 10.19 9.99 -14.78
C ASN A 15 10.35 9.34 -13.39
N PRO A 16 9.29 8.83 -12.75
CA PRO A 16 9.39 8.30 -11.40
C PRO A 16 10.02 6.89 -11.37
N TYR A 17 10.24 6.28 -12.54
CA TYR A 17 10.82 4.94 -12.68
C TYR A 17 12.35 4.97 -12.78
N GLU A 18 12.94 6.16 -12.94
CA GLU A 18 14.39 6.35 -12.91
C GLU A 18 14.94 6.15 -11.50
N ASP A 19 16.04 5.38 -11.41
CA ASP A 19 16.78 5.17 -10.16
C ASP A 19 15.93 4.72 -8.97
N ILE A 20 14.86 3.96 -9.23
CA ILE A 20 14.09 3.27 -8.21
C ILE A 20 14.14 1.75 -8.40
N SER A 21 13.91 1.02 -7.31
CA SER A 21 13.63 -0.41 -7.31
C SER A 21 12.23 -0.64 -6.75
N PHE A 22 11.43 -1.49 -7.39
CA PHE A 22 10.19 -1.94 -6.77
C PHE A 22 10.48 -2.82 -5.56
N SER A 23 9.72 -2.60 -4.50
CA SER A 23 9.75 -3.43 -3.30
C SER A 23 8.39 -4.00 -3.02
N TYR A 24 8.37 -5.31 -2.80
CA TYR A 24 7.22 -6.00 -2.27
C TYR A 24 7.66 -6.96 -1.17
N ARG A 25 6.79 -7.17 -0.19
CA ARG A 25 6.89 -8.21 0.85
C ARG A 25 5.51 -8.81 1.11
N PRO A 26 5.40 -10.11 1.43
CA PRO A 26 6.48 -11.09 1.59
C PRO A 26 7.24 -11.36 0.28
N ARG A 27 8.56 -11.58 0.37
CA ARG A 27 9.36 -12.11 -0.76
C ARG A 27 9.53 -13.60 -0.58
N HIS A 28 8.89 -14.39 -1.42
CA HIS A 28 9.08 -15.84 -1.44
C HIS A 28 10.50 -16.15 -1.92
N ARG A 29 11.36 -16.70 -1.06
CA ARG A 29 12.69 -17.20 -1.44
C ARG A 29 12.64 -18.73 -1.41
N GLN A 30 12.97 -19.38 -2.54
CA GLN A 30 13.21 -20.81 -2.55
C GLN A 30 14.29 -21.12 -1.48
N ASN A 31 13.94 -21.95 -0.50
CA ASN A 31 14.77 -22.39 0.64
C ASN A 31 14.85 -21.49 1.90
N SER A 32 13.96 -20.50 2.13
CA SER A 32 13.93 -19.85 3.45
C SER A 32 13.24 -20.75 4.50
N LYS A 33 13.95 -21.07 5.59
CA LYS A 33 13.43 -21.92 6.69
C LYS A 33 12.26 -21.29 7.46
N SER A 34 12.00 -20.00 7.26
CA SER A 34 10.82 -19.29 7.72
C SER A 34 10.53 -18.15 6.74
N PRO A 35 9.26 -17.76 6.52
CA PRO A 35 8.96 -16.48 5.88
C PRO A 35 9.62 -15.37 6.70
N VAL A 36 10.46 -14.55 6.08
CA VAL A 36 11.25 -13.51 6.78
C VAL A 36 10.40 -12.26 7.09
N ASP A 37 9.08 -12.39 7.18
CA ASP A 37 8.23 -11.33 7.74
C ASP A 37 8.17 -11.54 9.24
N ARG A 38 9.12 -10.93 9.95
CA ARG A 38 9.13 -10.96 11.41
C ARG A 38 7.85 -10.37 12.01
N TRP A 39 7.15 -9.49 11.27
CA TRP A 39 6.04 -8.67 11.79
C TRP A 39 4.71 -8.90 11.06
N GLY A 40 4.67 -9.73 10.01
CA GLY A 40 3.42 -10.08 9.30
C GLY A 40 2.89 -9.03 8.31
N ASP A 41 3.55 -7.88 8.20
CA ASP A 41 3.16 -6.80 7.29
C ASP A 41 3.38 -7.14 5.81
N VAL A 42 2.44 -6.70 4.95
CA VAL A 42 2.59 -6.73 3.48
C VAL A 42 2.99 -5.33 3.01
N TYR A 43 4.00 -5.24 2.15
CA TYR A 43 4.46 -3.97 1.59
C TYR A 43 4.40 -4.00 0.07
N LEU A 44 3.98 -2.90 -0.55
CA LEU A 44 4.10 -2.64 -1.98
C LEU A 44 4.55 -1.20 -2.20
N GLY A 45 5.79 -1.00 -2.66
CA GLY A 45 6.42 0.31 -2.67
C GLY A 45 7.56 0.49 -3.67
N ILE A 46 8.19 1.65 -3.58
CA ILE A 46 9.41 2.01 -4.29
C ILE A 46 10.54 2.25 -3.29
N LEU A 47 11.75 1.89 -3.70
CA LEU A 47 12.99 2.10 -2.97
C LEU A 47 13.94 2.92 -3.83
N GLY A 48 14.66 3.87 -3.25
CA GLY A 48 15.75 4.54 -3.95
C GLY A 48 16.85 3.54 -4.35
N ARG A 49 17.23 3.53 -5.64
CA ARG A 49 18.26 2.63 -6.19
C ARG A 49 19.65 3.14 -5.85
N LYS A 50 20.56 2.20 -5.60
CA LYS A 50 21.98 2.44 -5.34
C LYS A 50 22.67 3.06 -6.57
N ILE A 51 23.58 4.02 -6.38
CA ILE A 51 24.62 4.34 -7.38
C ILE A 51 25.69 3.23 -7.35
N SER A 52 25.83 2.51 -8.46
CA SER A 52 26.90 1.53 -8.64
C SER A 52 28.27 2.20 -8.40
N GLY A 53 29.09 1.66 -7.49
CA GLY A 53 30.45 2.17 -7.22
C GLY A 53 30.69 2.81 -5.85
N LYS A 54 29.67 3.35 -5.15
CA LYS A 54 29.83 3.79 -3.75
C LYS A 54 29.94 2.56 -2.83
N LYS A 55 31.14 2.30 -2.27
CA LYS A 55 31.34 1.29 -1.22
C LYS A 55 30.51 1.71 -0.01
N THR A 56 29.60 0.86 0.45
CA THR A 56 28.95 1.10 1.74
C THR A 56 29.99 0.89 2.83
N THR A 57 30.08 1.80 3.78
CA THR A 57 30.98 1.69 4.94
C THR A 57 30.39 0.78 6.03
N LEU A 58 29.09 0.49 5.94
CA LEU A 58 28.33 -0.21 6.96
C LEU A 58 28.53 -1.73 6.87
N LYS A 59 28.99 -2.31 7.98
CA LYS A 59 29.20 -3.75 8.17
C LYS A 59 28.12 -4.29 9.10
N ASN A 60 27.53 -5.42 8.75
CA ASN A 60 26.58 -6.09 9.63
C ASN A 60 27.32 -6.63 10.89
N LYS A 61 26.59 -7.22 11.84
CA LYS A 61 27.16 -7.86 13.04
C LYS A 61 28.28 -8.88 12.76
N ASN A 62 28.38 -9.37 11.53
CA ASN A 62 29.37 -10.34 11.08
C ASN A 62 30.50 -9.70 10.25
N GLY A 63 30.64 -8.37 10.28
CA GLY A 63 31.69 -7.65 9.54
C GLY A 63 31.47 -7.54 8.03
N LYS A 64 30.34 -8.05 7.50
CA LYS A 64 30.04 -8.05 6.07
C LYS A 64 29.40 -6.73 5.68
N PHE A 65 29.97 -6.07 4.66
CA PHE A 65 29.36 -4.89 4.08
C PHE A 65 27.96 -5.20 3.56
N TYR A 66 26.99 -4.38 3.95
CA TYR A 66 25.62 -4.50 3.49
C TYR A 66 25.11 -3.16 2.97
N SER A 67 24.11 -3.23 2.10
CA SER A 67 23.55 -2.06 1.41
C SER A 67 22.21 -1.70 1.99
N TYR A 68 22.02 -0.39 2.19
CA TYR A 68 20.74 0.22 2.54
C TYR A 68 20.12 0.88 1.32
N TYR A 69 18.79 0.97 1.31
CA TYR A 69 18.03 1.71 0.30
C TYR A 69 17.83 3.14 0.74
N TYR A 70 17.78 4.06 -0.23
CA TYR A 70 17.79 5.50 0.00
C TYR A 70 16.42 6.11 0.34
N GLY A 71 15.67 5.40 1.18
CA GLY A 71 14.28 5.68 1.49
C GLY A 71 13.31 4.64 0.91
N ASN A 72 12.19 4.45 1.61
CA ASN A 72 11.13 3.51 1.25
C ASN A 72 9.79 4.24 1.27
N LEU A 73 9.13 4.37 0.11
CA LEU A 73 7.78 4.90 -0.01
C LEU A 73 6.85 3.76 -0.46
N ALA A 74 5.93 3.35 0.40
CA ALA A 74 5.14 2.14 0.19
C ALA A 74 3.70 2.27 0.67
N PHE A 75 2.84 1.44 0.10
CA PHE A 75 1.62 1.01 0.76
C PHE A 75 1.96 -0.15 1.69
N CYS A 76 1.56 -0.03 2.95
CA CYS A 76 1.84 -0.98 4.01
C CYS A 76 0.51 -1.50 4.54
N ILE A 77 0.32 -2.82 4.54
CA ILE A 77 -0.80 -3.49 5.15
C ILE A 77 -0.29 -4.18 6.40
N ASP A 78 -0.90 -3.90 7.54
CA ASP A 78 -0.55 -4.54 8.80
C ASP A 78 -1.34 -5.85 9.00
N PRO A 79 -0.97 -6.69 9.99
CA PRO A 79 -1.67 -7.94 10.28
C PRO A 79 -3.11 -7.74 10.77
N GLU A 80 -3.46 -6.53 11.22
CA GLU A 80 -4.80 -6.18 11.69
C GLU A 80 -5.76 -5.89 10.53
N GLY A 81 -5.25 -5.87 9.29
CA GLY A 81 -6.06 -5.66 8.09
C GLY A 81 -6.36 -4.19 7.84
N CYS A 82 -5.45 -3.30 8.21
CA CYS A 82 -5.48 -1.92 7.75
C CYS A 82 -4.34 -1.63 6.77
N ILE A 83 -4.55 -0.66 5.89
CA ILE A 83 -3.55 -0.18 4.94
C ILE A 83 -3.24 1.29 5.19
N SER A 84 -1.98 1.68 4.99
CA SER A 84 -1.54 3.06 4.99
C SER A 84 -0.46 3.30 3.95
N THR A 85 -0.27 4.57 3.59
CA THR A 85 0.90 5.01 2.84
C THR A 85 1.97 5.45 3.83
N GLN A 86 3.16 4.91 3.69
CA GLN A 86 4.27 5.19 4.60
C GLN A 86 5.52 5.54 3.83
N PHE A 87 6.23 6.56 4.31
CA PHE A 87 7.59 6.87 3.90
C PHE A 87 8.53 6.69 5.09
N PHE A 88 9.67 6.05 4.84
CA PHE A 88 10.79 6.00 5.79
C PHE A 88 12.06 6.48 5.11
N GLY A 89 12.68 7.53 5.64
CA GLY A 89 13.87 8.16 5.06
C GLY A 89 15.14 7.34 5.19
N CYS A 90 15.27 6.51 6.24
CA CYS A 90 16.43 5.66 6.51
C CYS A 90 16.02 4.46 7.39
N ASN A 91 16.51 3.26 7.09
CA ASN A 91 16.40 2.13 8.01
C ASN A 91 17.57 2.19 9.04
N PHE A 92 17.25 2.59 10.26
CA PHE A 92 17.76 2.11 11.57
C PHE A 92 19.27 1.97 11.88
N ASP A 93 20.23 2.39 11.04
CA ASP A 93 21.66 2.20 11.41
C ASP A 93 22.63 3.21 10.74
N VAL A 94 22.23 4.47 10.64
CA VAL A 94 23.10 5.53 10.09
C VAL A 94 23.24 6.67 11.11
N THR A 95 23.85 6.34 12.25
CA THR A 95 24.33 7.28 13.26
C THR A 95 25.56 8.10 12.81
N GLN A 96 25.94 8.07 11.52
CA GLN A 96 27.25 8.57 11.08
C GLN A 96 27.24 9.60 9.94
N ASN A 97 26.10 10.18 9.55
CA ASN A 97 26.08 11.23 8.52
C ASN A 97 25.30 12.47 8.97
N LEU A 98 25.86 13.22 9.92
CA LEU A 98 25.31 14.50 10.39
C LEU A 98 25.15 15.51 9.25
N ASP A 99 26.03 15.49 8.25
CA ASP A 99 25.94 16.36 7.08
C ASP A 99 24.66 16.10 6.27
N PHE A 100 24.31 14.83 6.05
CA PHE A 100 23.05 14.47 5.38
C PHE A 100 21.82 15.01 6.12
N TYR A 101 21.77 14.88 7.45
CA TYR A 101 20.64 15.37 8.23
C TYR A 101 20.58 16.90 8.22
N ARG A 102 21.72 17.59 8.31
CA ARG A 102 21.79 19.04 8.17
C ARG A 102 21.29 19.50 6.80
N ASP A 103 21.71 18.82 5.73
CA ASP A 103 21.30 19.16 4.38
C ASP A 103 19.80 18.88 4.18
N LEU A 104 19.30 17.75 4.68
CA LEU A 104 17.87 17.43 4.65
C LEU A 104 17.04 18.45 5.44
N LYS A 105 17.52 18.84 6.62
CA LYS A 105 16.93 19.88 7.46
C LYS A 105 16.85 21.20 6.69
N SER A 106 17.94 21.58 6.01
CA SER A 106 17.97 22.79 5.20
C SER A 106 17.00 22.74 4.02
N VAL A 107 16.92 21.62 3.30
CA VAL A 107 15.95 21.44 2.19
C VAL A 107 14.52 21.62 2.68
N PHE A 108 14.14 20.94 3.76
CA PHE A 108 12.76 21.04 4.26
C PHE A 108 12.45 22.40 4.90
N SER A 109 13.45 23.06 5.50
CA SER A 109 13.27 24.39 6.09
C SER A 109 13.01 25.46 5.03
N ASN A 110 13.63 25.33 3.85
CA ASN A 110 13.47 26.29 2.75
C ASN A 110 12.01 26.39 2.28
N ASP A 111 11.31 25.25 2.17
CA ASP A 111 9.91 25.19 1.71
C ASP A 111 8.93 24.79 2.82
N PHE A 112 9.28 25.05 4.08
CA PHE A 112 8.57 24.52 5.24
C PHE A 112 7.05 24.77 5.19
N ARG A 113 6.63 26.00 4.87
CA ARG A 113 5.21 26.39 4.82
C ARG A 113 4.44 25.61 3.76
N ASP A 114 5.04 25.45 2.59
CA ASP A 114 4.41 24.78 1.45
C ASP A 114 4.34 23.28 1.68
N LEU A 115 5.43 22.70 2.21
CA LEU A 115 5.51 21.31 2.61
C LEU A 115 4.49 20.97 3.71
N GLN A 116 4.46 21.75 4.79
CA GLN A 116 3.52 21.56 5.90
C GLN A 116 2.06 21.61 5.42
N SER A 117 1.73 22.58 4.57
CA SER A 117 0.38 22.70 4.00
C SER A 117 0.00 21.46 3.19
N ILE A 118 0.90 20.96 2.34
CA ILE A 118 0.67 19.75 1.53
C ILE A 118 0.52 18.51 2.40
N LEU A 119 1.35 18.36 3.45
CA LEU A 119 1.24 17.25 4.39
C LEU A 119 -0.12 17.26 5.10
N MET A 120 -0.53 18.41 5.64
CA MET A 120 -1.81 18.57 6.34
C MET A 120 -3.01 18.31 5.42
N MET A 121 -3.02 18.86 4.21
CA MET A 121 -4.11 18.64 3.23
C MET A 121 -4.29 17.17 2.85
N ASN A 122 -3.22 16.36 2.96
CA ASN A 122 -3.24 14.93 2.64
C ASN A 122 -3.31 14.03 3.88
N HIS A 123 -3.57 14.57 5.08
CA HIS A 123 -3.64 13.83 6.34
C HIS A 123 -2.38 13.00 6.59
N LEU A 124 -1.23 13.64 6.39
CA LEU A 124 0.08 13.04 6.60
C LEU A 124 0.65 13.49 7.93
N SER A 125 0.97 12.53 8.79
CA SER A 125 1.65 12.76 10.07
C SER A 125 3.14 12.45 9.96
N CYS A 126 3.96 13.23 10.65
CA CYS A 126 5.38 12.93 10.88
C CYS A 126 5.51 12.22 12.23
N ASN A 127 6.35 11.19 12.30
CA ASN A 127 6.53 10.40 13.51
C ASN A 127 8.01 10.15 13.77
N SER A 128 8.40 10.30 15.04
CA SER A 128 9.62 9.75 15.60
C SER A 128 9.23 8.77 16.72
N TYR A 129 9.58 7.49 16.59
CA TYR A 129 9.40 6.45 17.62
C TYR A 129 7.96 6.28 18.18
N PHE A 130 6.97 6.18 17.30
CA PHE A 130 5.56 5.92 17.66
C PHE A 130 4.92 7.04 18.49
N GLN A 131 5.45 8.26 18.39
CA GLN A 131 4.85 9.47 18.93
C GLN A 131 4.54 10.44 17.80
N LEU A 132 3.31 10.95 17.78
CA LEU A 132 2.93 12.04 16.88
C LEU A 132 3.70 13.29 17.31
N ILE A 133 4.58 13.77 16.45
CA ILE A 133 5.31 15.02 16.66
C ILE A 133 4.81 16.04 15.66
N ASP A 134 4.73 17.31 16.08
CA ASP A 134 4.51 18.38 15.12
C ASP A 134 5.72 18.44 14.18
N PHE A 135 5.46 18.71 12.89
CA PHE A 135 6.54 18.77 11.91
C PHE A 135 7.62 19.82 12.29
N CYS A 136 7.22 20.88 13.00
CA CYS A 136 8.13 21.89 13.58
C CYS A 136 9.14 21.27 14.57
N ASP A 137 8.69 20.33 15.39
CA ASP A 137 9.45 19.72 16.49
C ASP A 137 10.57 18.82 15.99
N TRP A 138 10.49 18.39 14.73
CA TRP A 138 11.54 17.61 14.07
C TRP A 138 12.81 18.43 13.81
N PHE A 139 12.69 19.76 13.65
CA PHE A 139 13.81 20.66 13.37
C PHE A 139 14.53 21.13 14.63
N ASP A 140 13.97 20.89 15.81
CA ASP A 140 14.56 21.30 17.07
C ASP A 140 15.67 20.32 17.47
N GLU A 141 16.92 20.80 17.44
CA GLU A 141 18.13 20.03 17.79
C GLU A 141 18.19 19.67 19.27
N ASP A 142 17.46 20.42 20.10
CA ASP A 142 17.33 20.22 21.54
C ASP A 142 16.15 19.30 21.90
N ASN A 143 15.29 18.97 20.92
CA ASN A 143 14.17 18.08 21.16
C ASN A 143 14.64 16.62 21.22
N SER A 144 14.69 16.09 22.43
CA SER A 144 15.04 14.69 22.74
C SER A 144 14.18 13.64 22.02
N LEU A 145 13.04 14.02 21.41
CA LEU A 145 12.16 13.13 20.65
C LEU A 145 12.61 12.93 19.20
N SER A 146 13.27 13.91 18.58
CA SER A 146 13.82 13.78 17.21
C SER A 146 15.05 12.87 17.18
N ARG A 147 15.74 12.75 18.33
CA ARG A 147 16.82 11.78 18.57
C ARG A 147 16.22 10.49 19.14
N SER A 148 16.48 9.37 18.50
CA SER A 148 16.22 8.08 19.15
C SER A 148 16.99 7.95 20.46
N LYS A 149 16.59 6.99 21.30
CA LYS A 149 17.38 6.55 22.48
C LYS A 149 18.85 6.20 22.15
N ASN A 150 19.22 6.07 20.87
CA ASN A 150 20.57 5.79 20.37
C ASN A 150 21.18 6.93 19.51
N GLY A 151 20.55 8.11 19.43
CA GLY A 151 21.03 9.23 18.60
C GLY A 151 20.73 9.10 17.10
N GLU A 152 19.81 8.22 16.71
CA GLU A 152 19.36 8.08 15.32
C GLU A 152 18.21 9.05 15.04
N LEU A 153 18.32 9.84 13.96
CA LEU A 153 17.19 10.57 13.40
C LEU A 153 16.39 9.62 12.50
N ASN A 154 15.18 9.26 12.91
CA ASN A 154 14.27 8.46 12.09
C ASN A 154 13.20 9.38 11.49
N VAL A 155 13.21 9.54 10.16
CA VAL A 155 12.21 10.35 9.45
C VAL A 155 11.15 9.41 8.89
N GLY A 156 9.98 9.39 9.52
CA GLY A 156 8.83 8.63 9.07
C GLY A 156 7.63 9.53 8.79
N PHE A 157 6.99 9.33 7.63
CA PHE A 157 5.70 9.96 7.34
C PHE A 157 4.64 8.89 7.08
N PHE A 158 3.44 9.13 7.58
CA PHE A 158 2.35 8.15 7.60
C PHE A 158 1.05 8.82 7.20
N SER A 159 0.27 8.18 6.33
CA SER A 159 -1.13 8.53 6.13
C SER A 159 -2.00 7.93 7.23
N ASP A 160 -3.27 8.35 7.25
CA ASP A 160 -4.33 7.63 7.95
C ASP A 160 -4.37 6.13 7.59
N LEU A 161 -4.87 5.34 8.54
CA LEU A 161 -5.15 3.92 8.39
C LEU A 161 -6.53 3.70 7.77
N TYR A 162 -6.61 2.83 6.77
CA TYR A 162 -7.87 2.45 6.13
C TYR A 162 -8.09 0.94 6.27
N TYR A 163 -9.24 0.55 6.80
CA TYR A 163 -9.59 -0.85 6.99
C TYR A 163 -10.22 -1.45 5.73
N PHE A 164 -9.90 -2.71 5.45
CA PHE A 164 -10.59 -3.46 4.40
C PHE A 164 -12.08 -3.68 4.74
N PRO A 165 -12.97 -3.80 3.72
CA PRO A 165 -12.68 -3.70 2.29
C PRO A 165 -12.47 -2.25 1.83
N LEU A 166 -11.48 -2.05 0.96
CA LEU A 166 -11.21 -0.78 0.31
C LEU A 166 -12.02 -0.67 -0.98
N ASP A 167 -12.53 0.52 -1.22
CA ASP A 167 -12.96 0.94 -2.55
C ASP A 167 -12.31 2.28 -2.89
N PHE A 168 -12.58 2.77 -4.09
CA PHE A 168 -11.98 4.00 -4.58
C PHE A 168 -12.26 5.21 -3.68
N ASN A 169 -13.50 5.36 -3.21
CA ASN A 169 -13.94 6.44 -2.33
C ASN A 169 -13.63 6.15 -0.85
N ARG A 170 -13.52 4.87 -0.49
CA ARG A 170 -13.23 4.37 0.85
C ARG A 170 -11.74 4.04 1.00
N GLY A 171 -10.93 5.11 0.94
CA GLY A 171 -9.51 5.09 1.31
C GLY A 171 -8.53 4.97 0.16
N LEU A 172 -8.83 4.23 -0.91
CA LEU A 172 -7.85 4.04 -2.00
C LEU A 172 -7.45 5.36 -2.68
N LYS A 173 -8.41 6.27 -2.89
CA LYS A 173 -8.13 7.65 -3.35
C LYS A 173 -7.16 8.37 -2.42
N ARG A 174 -7.42 8.33 -1.11
CA ARG A 174 -6.60 9.03 -0.10
C ARG A 174 -5.20 8.44 0.01
N LEU A 175 -5.06 7.12 -0.04
CA LEU A 175 -3.78 6.44 -0.09
C LEU A 175 -2.97 6.84 -1.33
N LYS A 176 -3.59 6.86 -2.52
CA LYS A 176 -2.90 7.31 -3.74
C LYS A 176 -2.42 8.76 -3.62
N LEU A 177 -3.25 9.66 -3.08
CA LEU A 177 -2.90 11.07 -2.89
C LEU A 177 -1.77 11.25 -1.88
N ALA A 178 -1.84 10.55 -0.74
CA ALA A 178 -0.77 10.52 0.25
C ALA A 178 0.57 10.08 -0.38
N PHE A 179 0.55 9.05 -1.22
CA PHE A 179 1.76 8.57 -1.90
C PHE A 179 2.35 9.63 -2.82
N VAL A 180 1.50 10.26 -3.65
CA VAL A 180 1.93 11.34 -4.54
C VAL A 180 2.50 12.49 -3.73
N ALA A 181 1.81 12.94 -2.68
CA ALA A 181 2.23 14.05 -1.83
C ALA A 181 3.54 13.79 -1.07
N LEU A 182 3.86 12.53 -0.75
CA LEU A 182 5.14 12.13 -0.14
C LEU A 182 6.28 11.97 -1.16
N TYR A 183 5.99 11.97 -2.46
CA TYR A 183 7.01 11.75 -3.48
C TYR A 183 8.12 12.83 -3.52
N PRO A 184 7.86 14.14 -3.31
CA PRO A 184 8.91 15.16 -3.21
C PRO A 184 9.90 14.90 -2.07
N ILE A 185 9.40 14.42 -0.92
CA ILE A 185 10.22 14.02 0.24
C ILE A 185 11.09 12.83 -0.13
N PHE A 186 10.49 11.79 -0.72
CA PHE A 186 11.21 10.61 -1.20
C PHE A 186 12.31 10.98 -2.21
N ASN A 187 11.98 11.86 -3.16
CA ASN A 187 12.93 12.32 -4.17
C ASN A 187 14.09 13.09 -3.54
N SER A 188 13.83 14.00 -2.62
CA SER A 188 14.84 14.80 -1.92
C SER A 188 15.81 13.93 -1.12
N VAL A 189 15.30 12.99 -0.33
CA VAL A 189 16.13 12.04 0.43
C VAL A 189 17.00 11.21 -0.50
N ARG A 190 16.43 10.71 -1.60
CA ARG A 190 17.16 9.94 -2.60
C ARG A 190 18.30 10.76 -3.22
N LEU A 191 18.03 11.98 -3.68
CA LEU A 191 19.02 12.84 -4.35
C LEU A 191 20.17 13.23 -3.41
N LEU A 192 19.88 13.64 -2.18
CA LEU A 192 20.90 13.96 -1.18
C LEU A 192 21.81 12.75 -0.90
N GLN A 193 21.24 11.56 -0.79
CA GLN A 193 22.02 10.34 -0.55
C GLN A 193 22.81 9.88 -1.78
N GLN A 194 22.35 10.22 -2.98
CA GLN A 194 23.10 10.10 -4.23
C GLN A 194 24.31 11.05 -4.26
N GLY A 195 24.25 12.16 -3.53
CA GLY A 195 25.31 13.15 -3.39
C GLY A 195 25.04 14.45 -4.14
N GLU A 196 23.79 14.68 -4.53
CA GLU A 196 23.35 15.97 -5.06
C GLU A 196 23.45 17.03 -3.97
N SER A 197 23.77 18.27 -4.37
CA SER A 197 23.94 19.36 -3.42
C SER A 197 22.60 19.76 -2.77
N CYS A 198 22.65 20.19 -1.51
CA CYS A 198 21.48 20.72 -0.80
C CYS A 198 20.76 21.84 -1.58
N HIS A 199 21.50 22.67 -2.31
CA HIS A 199 20.95 23.76 -3.11
C HIS A 199 20.09 23.23 -4.27
N GLU A 200 20.65 22.32 -5.07
CA GLU A 200 19.93 21.70 -6.20
C GLU A 200 18.70 20.91 -5.76
N VAL A 201 18.82 20.18 -4.64
CA VAL A 201 17.69 19.44 -4.08
C VAL A 201 16.60 20.39 -3.58
N SER A 202 16.96 21.52 -2.98
CA SER A 202 15.98 22.55 -2.57
C SER A 202 15.22 23.09 -3.77
N LEU A 203 15.90 23.48 -4.85
CA LEU A 203 15.27 23.99 -6.07
C LEU A 203 14.27 22.98 -6.66
N ARG A 204 14.67 21.71 -6.75
CA ARG A 204 13.79 20.63 -7.24
C ARG A 204 12.60 20.41 -6.31
N MET A 205 12.80 20.45 -5.00
CA MET A 205 11.71 20.34 -4.01
C MET A 205 10.70 21.47 -4.20
N SER A 206 11.14 22.72 -4.26
CA SER A 206 10.26 23.89 -4.45
C SER A 206 9.45 23.77 -5.75
N GLU A 207 10.10 23.35 -6.84
CA GLU A 207 9.44 23.14 -8.12
C GLU A 207 8.35 22.06 -8.02
N MET A 208 8.65 20.93 -7.38
CA MET A 208 7.70 19.84 -7.20
C MET A 208 6.50 20.26 -6.33
N LEU A 209 6.73 20.97 -5.23
CA LEU A 209 5.65 21.47 -4.36
C LEU A 209 4.77 22.48 -5.10
N SER A 210 5.37 23.36 -5.90
CA SER A 210 4.64 24.30 -6.77
C SER A 210 3.77 23.57 -7.79
N LYS A 211 4.33 22.56 -8.50
CA LYS A 211 3.58 21.73 -9.46
C LYS A 211 2.40 21.01 -8.80
N TYR A 212 2.61 20.46 -7.59
CA TYR A 212 1.53 19.84 -6.82
C TYR A 212 0.41 20.84 -6.51
N ARG A 213 0.77 22.05 -6.06
CA ARG A 213 -0.19 23.12 -5.76
C ARG A 213 -1.00 23.54 -6.99
N VAL A 214 -0.33 23.75 -8.13
CA VAL A 214 -0.99 24.10 -9.40
C VAL A 214 -1.99 23.01 -9.77
N TRP A 215 -1.57 21.74 -9.75
CA TRP A 215 -2.44 20.61 -10.03
C TRP A 215 -3.66 20.55 -9.09
N CYS A 216 -3.48 20.81 -7.80
CA CYS A 216 -4.58 20.90 -6.85
C CYS A 216 -5.58 22.02 -7.20
N ASN A 217 -5.07 23.21 -7.52
CA ASN A 217 -5.88 24.39 -7.84
C ASN A 217 -6.66 24.26 -9.14
N GLU A 218 -6.11 23.54 -10.13
CA GLU A 218 -6.78 23.22 -11.40
C GLU A 218 -7.85 22.13 -11.27
N GLY A 219 -8.21 21.76 -10.02
CA GLY A 219 -9.18 20.73 -9.75
C GLY A 219 -8.64 19.32 -10.00
N GLY A 220 -7.33 19.11 -9.92
CA GLY A 220 -6.70 17.79 -10.11
C GLY A 220 -7.32 16.70 -9.22
N TYR A 221 -7.68 17.03 -7.97
CA TYR A 221 -8.43 16.13 -7.08
C TYR A 221 -9.81 15.71 -7.61
N HIS A 222 -10.46 16.59 -8.36
CA HIS A 222 -11.75 16.34 -8.97
C HIS A 222 -11.54 15.61 -10.30
N ASN A 223 -10.72 16.15 -11.20
CA ASN A 223 -10.52 15.63 -12.56
C ASN A 223 -9.90 14.22 -12.58
N GLU A 224 -9.00 13.90 -11.65
CA GLU A 224 -8.33 12.59 -11.61
C GLU A 224 -9.18 11.51 -10.92
N PHE A 225 -10.19 11.91 -10.13
CA PHE A 225 -10.94 10.99 -9.27
C PHE A 225 -12.46 11.12 -9.38
N TYR A 226 -12.98 12.00 -10.23
CA TYR A 226 -14.38 12.07 -10.63
C TYR A 226 -14.41 12.01 -12.16
N GLU A 227 -14.56 10.80 -12.71
CA GLU A 227 -15.13 10.70 -14.05
C GLU A 227 -16.57 11.22 -14.00
N LYS A 228 -16.99 11.90 -15.07
CA LYS A 228 -18.37 12.35 -15.24
C LYS A 228 -19.29 11.18 -14.93
N VAL A 229 -20.16 11.36 -13.95
CA VAL A 229 -21.39 10.57 -13.83
C VAL A 229 -22.17 10.87 -15.10
N ASP A 230 -21.96 10.09 -16.15
CA ASP A 230 -22.76 10.22 -17.35
C ASP A 230 -24.14 9.67 -17.01
N SER A 231 -25.05 10.62 -16.79
CA SER A 231 -26.47 10.36 -16.64
C SER A 231 -27.04 10.10 -18.02
N GLY A 232 -26.74 8.94 -18.59
CA GLY A 232 -27.16 8.62 -19.94
C GLY A 232 -26.91 7.16 -20.29
N LYS A 233 -27.99 6.40 -20.44
CA LYS A 233 -28.00 5.06 -21.04
C LYS A 233 -27.16 5.05 -22.31
N ASN A 234 -26.15 4.17 -22.39
CA ASN A 234 -25.94 3.25 -23.50
C ASN A 234 -24.81 2.27 -23.16
N SER A 235 -25.20 1.00 -22.98
CA SER A 235 -24.31 -0.15 -22.90
C SER A 235 -23.77 -0.44 -24.30
N GLU A 236 -22.59 0.06 -24.63
CA GLU A 236 -21.79 -0.50 -25.72
C GLU A 236 -20.78 -1.49 -25.12
N THR A 237 -21.00 -2.75 -25.47
CA THR A 237 -20.14 -3.90 -25.20
C THR A 237 -18.79 -3.69 -25.89
N LEU A 238 -17.72 -3.50 -25.10
CA LEU A 238 -16.35 -3.62 -25.58
C LEU A 238 -15.98 -5.11 -25.66
N GLU A 239 -15.73 -5.58 -26.88
CA GLU A 239 -15.19 -6.91 -27.16
C GLU A 239 -13.81 -7.06 -26.52
N VAL A 240 -13.72 -7.93 -25.51
CA VAL A 240 -12.46 -8.30 -24.85
C VAL A 240 -11.73 -9.31 -25.73
N GLY A 241 -10.92 -8.81 -26.65
CA GLY A 241 -9.96 -9.62 -27.40
C GLY A 241 -8.83 -10.13 -26.49
N ASN A 242 -8.81 -11.45 -26.28
CA ASN A 242 -7.69 -12.30 -25.87
C ASN A 242 -6.64 -11.68 -24.92
N LEU A 243 -6.98 -11.57 -23.64
CA LEU A 243 -5.98 -11.62 -22.57
C LEU A 243 -5.83 -13.08 -22.10
N LEU A 244 -4.60 -13.57 -22.16
CA LEU A 244 -4.18 -14.85 -21.59
C LEU A 244 -4.65 -14.96 -20.13
N GLU A 245 -5.32 -16.07 -19.81
CA GLU A 245 -5.81 -16.44 -18.48
C GLU A 245 -4.70 -16.27 -17.42
N LEU A 246 -4.71 -15.12 -16.74
CA LEU A 246 -3.96 -14.91 -15.52
C LEU A 246 -4.79 -15.46 -14.35
N ASP A 247 -4.42 -16.66 -13.94
CA ASP A 247 -4.81 -17.45 -12.78
C ASP A 247 -5.84 -16.87 -11.81
N SER A 248 -6.96 -17.60 -11.79
CA SER A 248 -8.27 -17.44 -11.15
C SER A 248 -8.35 -17.40 -9.60
N TYR A 249 -7.34 -16.89 -8.89
CA TYR A 249 -7.36 -16.91 -7.42
C TYR A 249 -7.74 -15.62 -6.69
N THR A 250 -7.98 -14.48 -7.37
CA THR A 250 -8.25 -13.24 -6.61
C THR A 250 -9.07 -12.19 -7.37
N PHE A 251 -10.24 -12.58 -7.87
CA PHE A 251 -11.32 -11.62 -8.10
C PHE A 251 -12.54 -12.09 -7.32
N THR A 252 -12.64 -11.67 -6.06
CA THR A 252 -13.81 -11.93 -5.22
C THR A 252 -15.01 -11.27 -5.88
N ARG A 253 -15.90 -12.08 -6.47
CA ARG A 253 -17.20 -11.63 -6.97
C ARG A 253 -18.10 -11.32 -5.78
N ALA A 254 -17.81 -10.23 -5.07
CA ALA A 254 -18.44 -9.89 -3.80
C ALA A 254 -19.97 -9.84 -3.89
N GLY A 255 -20.53 -9.38 -5.01
CA GLY A 255 -21.98 -9.42 -5.27
C GLY A 255 -22.52 -10.84 -5.36
N LEU A 256 -21.95 -11.68 -6.22
CA LEU A 256 -22.37 -13.09 -6.35
C LEU A 256 -22.22 -13.86 -5.03
N TRP A 257 -21.17 -13.58 -4.27
CA TRP A 257 -20.96 -14.23 -2.98
C TRP A 257 -21.98 -13.78 -1.94
N TRP A 258 -22.34 -12.50 -1.95
CA TRP A 258 -23.43 -11.97 -1.15
C TRP A 258 -24.76 -12.63 -1.51
N ASP A 259 -25.06 -12.78 -2.80
CA ASP A 259 -26.29 -13.42 -3.29
C ASP A 259 -26.38 -14.88 -2.84
N VAL A 260 -25.27 -15.64 -2.89
CA VAL A 260 -25.21 -17.01 -2.40
C VAL A 260 -25.46 -17.08 -0.89
N LEU A 261 -24.79 -16.22 -0.10
CA LEU A 261 -24.94 -16.21 1.35
C LEU A 261 -26.36 -15.77 1.79
N ALA A 262 -26.94 -14.81 1.09
CA ALA A 262 -28.31 -14.36 1.31
C ALA A 262 -29.33 -15.44 0.94
N ARG A 263 -29.15 -16.09 -0.21
CA ARG A 263 -29.99 -17.23 -0.66
C ARG A 263 -29.97 -18.37 0.36
N ASP A 264 -28.79 -18.69 0.89
CA ASP A 264 -28.61 -19.78 1.85
C ASP A 264 -28.86 -19.35 3.31
N ASN A 265 -29.57 -18.22 3.49
CA ASN A 265 -30.01 -17.67 4.77
C ASN A 265 -28.90 -17.57 5.82
N TRP A 266 -27.69 -17.17 5.39
CA TRP A 266 -26.51 -17.02 6.26
C TRP A 266 -26.22 -18.26 7.11
N THR A 267 -26.50 -19.44 6.55
CA THR A 267 -26.42 -20.73 7.22
C THR A 267 -25.62 -21.72 6.38
N CYS A 268 -24.82 -22.55 7.05
CA CYS A 268 -24.09 -23.62 6.38
C CYS A 268 -25.06 -24.67 5.87
N CYS A 269 -25.11 -24.88 4.55
CA CYS A 269 -25.96 -25.86 3.88
C CYS A 269 -25.73 -27.29 4.40
N SER A 270 -24.50 -27.62 4.85
CA SER A 270 -24.18 -28.95 5.36
C SER A 270 -24.62 -29.20 6.81
N CYS A 271 -24.36 -28.27 7.72
CA CYS A 271 -24.51 -28.52 9.17
C CYS A 271 -25.55 -27.64 9.87
N GLY A 272 -26.24 -26.77 9.13
CA GLY A 272 -27.32 -25.92 9.66
C GLY A 272 -26.87 -24.82 10.63
N ARG A 273 -25.56 -24.67 10.89
CA ARG A 273 -25.04 -23.60 11.74
C ARG A 273 -25.06 -22.27 10.99
N SER A 274 -25.48 -21.21 11.66
CA SER A 274 -25.52 -19.85 11.13
C SER A 274 -24.48 -18.93 11.75
N THR A 275 -24.13 -17.87 11.02
CA THR A 275 -23.24 -16.80 11.50
C THR A 275 -23.79 -16.15 12.78
N LYS A 276 -25.09 -15.88 12.82
CA LYS A 276 -25.78 -15.19 13.92
C LYS A 276 -25.86 -16.00 15.22
N LEU A 277 -26.17 -17.30 15.13
CA LEU A 277 -26.41 -18.13 16.32
C LEU A 277 -25.14 -18.81 16.84
N HIS A 278 -24.17 -19.09 15.95
CA HIS A 278 -23.01 -19.92 16.27
C HIS A 278 -21.67 -19.21 16.07
N GLY A 279 -21.66 -17.96 15.59
CA GLY A 279 -20.43 -17.18 15.40
C GLY A 279 -19.46 -17.79 14.39
N ILE A 280 -19.96 -18.59 13.45
CA ILE A 280 -19.12 -19.28 12.46
C ILE A 280 -18.85 -18.41 11.22
N THR A 281 -17.71 -18.60 10.56
CA THR A 281 -17.42 -18.04 9.24
C THR A 281 -17.98 -18.95 8.14
N LEU A 282 -18.69 -18.35 7.19
CA LEU A 282 -19.18 -19.02 5.98
C LEU A 282 -18.29 -18.69 4.78
N HIS A 283 -18.18 -19.67 3.89
CA HIS A 283 -17.48 -19.60 2.62
C HIS A 283 -18.44 -20.00 1.49
N VAL A 284 -18.25 -19.42 0.32
CA VAL A 284 -18.92 -19.84 -0.90
C VAL A 284 -18.11 -20.98 -1.52
N ASP A 285 -18.72 -22.16 -1.58
CA ASP A 285 -18.15 -23.39 -2.12
C ASP A 285 -18.83 -23.78 -3.43
N HIS A 286 -18.10 -24.43 -4.31
CA HIS A 286 -18.63 -24.97 -5.55
C HIS A 286 -19.20 -26.37 -5.32
N ILE A 287 -20.47 -26.60 -5.68
CA ILE A 287 -21.12 -27.91 -5.65
C ILE A 287 -20.27 -28.89 -6.47
N LEU A 288 -20.22 -28.77 -7.79
CA LEU A 288 -19.19 -29.42 -8.60
C LEU A 288 -17.87 -28.65 -8.44
N PRO A 289 -16.79 -29.24 -7.91
CA PRO A 289 -15.52 -28.54 -7.72
C PRO A 289 -14.97 -27.98 -9.03
N ARG A 290 -14.33 -26.80 -8.98
CA ARG A 290 -13.68 -26.19 -10.15
C ARG A 290 -12.67 -27.12 -10.83
N SER A 291 -11.91 -27.88 -10.06
CA SER A 291 -10.96 -28.89 -10.57
C SER A 291 -11.61 -30.02 -11.38
N LYS A 292 -12.94 -30.15 -11.32
CA LYS A 292 -13.76 -31.14 -12.05
C LYS A 292 -14.69 -30.46 -13.07
N GLY A 293 -14.41 -29.21 -13.47
CA GLY A 293 -15.20 -28.46 -14.45
C GLY A 293 -16.39 -27.69 -13.88
N GLY A 294 -16.43 -27.48 -12.56
CA GLY A 294 -17.45 -26.65 -11.91
C GLY A 294 -17.46 -25.20 -12.38
N THR A 295 -18.64 -24.68 -12.70
CA THR A 295 -18.83 -23.29 -13.12
C THR A 295 -18.98 -22.35 -11.93
N ASP A 296 -18.75 -21.05 -12.14
CA ASP A 296 -19.04 -20.00 -11.16
C ASP A 296 -20.48 -19.48 -11.25
N HIS A 297 -21.40 -20.22 -11.89
CA HIS A 297 -22.81 -19.87 -11.89
C HIS A 297 -23.42 -20.08 -10.50
N ILE A 298 -24.35 -19.22 -10.12
CA ILE A 298 -24.98 -19.24 -8.78
C ILE A 298 -25.58 -20.61 -8.42
N ASP A 299 -26.03 -21.36 -9.43
CA ASP A 299 -26.60 -22.71 -9.27
C ASP A 299 -25.58 -23.78 -8.87
N ASN A 300 -24.30 -23.56 -9.15
CA ASN A 300 -23.19 -24.41 -8.76
C ASN A 300 -22.52 -23.92 -7.46
N LEU A 301 -23.06 -22.90 -6.79
CA LEU A 301 -22.50 -22.34 -5.55
C LEU A 301 -23.39 -22.68 -4.35
N GLN A 302 -22.78 -22.85 -3.18
CA GLN A 302 -23.44 -23.09 -1.89
C GLN A 302 -22.65 -22.52 -0.71
N ALA A 303 -23.34 -22.14 0.37
CA ALA A 303 -22.70 -21.63 1.59
C ALA A 303 -22.27 -22.77 2.54
N LEU A 304 -20.98 -22.87 2.85
CA LEU A 304 -20.44 -23.84 3.82
C LEU A 304 -19.62 -23.17 4.91
N CYS A 305 -19.70 -23.67 6.14
CA CYS A 305 -18.77 -23.25 7.19
C CYS A 305 -17.37 -23.79 6.92
N SER A 306 -16.34 -23.16 7.49
CA SER A 306 -14.93 -23.55 7.28
C SER A 306 -14.69 -25.06 7.47
N LYS A 307 -15.27 -25.67 8.52
CA LYS A 307 -15.14 -27.11 8.80
C LYS A 307 -15.76 -27.99 7.71
N CYS A 308 -16.99 -27.67 7.27
CA CYS A 308 -17.68 -28.42 6.24
C CYS A 308 -17.01 -28.24 4.87
N ASN A 309 -16.56 -27.02 4.57
CA ASN A 309 -15.86 -26.69 3.32
C ASN A 309 -14.54 -27.48 3.20
N ILE A 310 -13.73 -27.49 4.26
CA ILE A 310 -12.48 -28.28 4.32
C ILE A 310 -12.79 -29.77 4.21
N GLY A 311 -13.84 -30.25 4.88
CA GLY A 311 -14.28 -31.65 4.84
C GLY A 311 -14.68 -32.10 3.43
N LYS A 312 -15.46 -31.29 2.72
CA LYS A 312 -15.89 -31.57 1.33
C LYS A 312 -14.70 -31.55 0.37
N SER A 313 -13.87 -30.51 0.42
CA SER A 313 -12.74 -30.31 -0.48
C SER A 313 -13.16 -30.53 -1.96
N ASN A 314 -12.27 -31.07 -2.80
CA ASN A 314 -12.58 -31.46 -4.17
C ASN A 314 -13.14 -32.89 -4.31
N LYS A 315 -13.51 -33.54 -3.18
CA LYS A 315 -13.84 -34.97 -3.14
C LYS A 315 -15.30 -35.25 -3.53
N ASP A 316 -16.20 -34.35 -3.19
CA ASP A 316 -17.64 -34.52 -3.35
C ASP A 316 -18.24 -33.42 -4.22
N SER A 317 -19.33 -33.75 -4.93
CA SER A 317 -20.13 -32.83 -5.73
C SER A 317 -21.60 -32.74 -5.30
N THR A 318 -21.89 -33.16 -4.07
CA THR A 318 -23.24 -33.12 -3.51
C THR A 318 -23.74 -31.68 -3.37
N ASN A 319 -24.95 -31.43 -3.87
CA ASN A 319 -25.70 -30.22 -3.60
C ASN A 319 -26.29 -30.33 -2.18
N LEU A 320 -25.74 -29.55 -1.25
CA LEU A 320 -26.13 -29.61 0.16
C LEU A 320 -27.19 -28.55 0.50
N ARG A 321 -27.64 -27.76 -0.48
CA ARG A 321 -28.75 -26.83 -0.29
C ARG A 321 -30.00 -27.64 0.04
N LEU A 322 -30.69 -27.27 1.11
CA LEU A 322 -31.97 -27.88 1.43
C LEU A 322 -33.00 -27.40 0.39
N ASP A 323 -33.69 -28.34 -0.25
CA ASP A 323 -34.95 -28.02 -0.90
C ASP A 323 -35.92 -27.60 0.21
N HIS A 324 -36.05 -26.29 0.43
CA HIS A 324 -37.11 -25.74 1.27
C HIS A 324 -38.45 -25.87 0.51
N CYS A 325 -38.90 -27.12 0.36
CA CYS A 325 -40.26 -27.49 0.01
C CYS A 325 -40.81 -28.39 1.11
N SER A 326 -41.45 -27.74 2.08
CA SER A 326 -42.66 -28.17 2.82
C SER A 326 -43.11 -26.98 3.64
#